data_AF-A0A4W3H8W7-F1
#
_entry.id   AF-A0A4W3H8W7-F1
#
_cell.length_a   1.000
_cell.length_b   1.000
_cell.length_c   1.000
_cell.angle_alpha   90.00
_cell.angle_beta   90.00
_cell.angle_gamma   90.00
#
_symmetry.space_group_name_H-M   'P 1'
#
loop_
_entity.id
_entity.type
_entity.pdbx_description
1 polymer ?
#
loop_
_entity_poly.entity_id
_entity_poly.type
_entity_poly.pdbx_seq_one_letter_code
_entity_poly.pdbx_strand_id
1 'polypeptide(L)'
;MIEFYDFPKPNTSHPWSCQDGEMVLLDGGCEYFGYVSDVTRTWPINGRFTGPQSELYQAILDVQKSCLSLCMPGITLDGIYAYMLALISKKLSELGIANAGSKQLDVYKGARKLCPHHVGHYLGMDVHDTPDMPRSLVLPPHNALLCTSGIYIPEDEMSVPQKFRGLGVRIEDDVLVTEEGPVVLSASCPKELLDIQEICLRS
;
A
#
# COMPACT_ATOMS: atom_id res chain seq x y z
N MET A 1 -1.51 -10.79 -13.14
CA MET A 1 -0.95 -11.78 -12.19
C MET A 1 -1.75 -11.64 -10.90
N ILE A 2 -2.02 -12.72 -10.15
CA ILE A 2 -2.64 -12.61 -8.82
C ILE A 2 -1.65 -13.17 -7.82
N GLU A 3 -1.16 -12.32 -6.92
CA GLU A 3 -0.30 -12.69 -5.82
C GLU A 3 -1.09 -12.60 -4.51
N PHE A 4 -1.18 -13.73 -3.82
CA PHE A 4 -1.70 -13.79 -2.46
C PHE A 4 -0.53 -13.70 -1.50
N TYR A 5 -0.53 -12.68 -0.65
CA TYR A 5 0.43 -12.58 0.43
C TYR A 5 -0.22 -13.09 1.70
N ASP A 6 0.04 -14.35 2.03
CA ASP A 6 -0.17 -14.92 3.37
C ASP A 6 1.21 -15.09 4.01
N PHE A 7 1.42 -14.55 5.21
CA PHE A 7 2.68 -14.70 5.90
C PHE A 7 2.77 -16.15 6.42
N PRO A 8 3.74 -16.97 5.96
CA PRO A 8 3.74 -18.39 6.26
C PRO A 8 3.83 -18.64 7.77
N LYS A 9 2.81 -19.30 8.32
CA LYS A 9 2.76 -19.62 9.74
C LYS A 9 3.48 -20.93 10.02
N PRO A 10 4.54 -20.94 10.85
CA PRO A 10 5.12 -22.20 11.30
C PRO A 10 4.07 -22.99 12.10
N ASN A 11 3.99 -24.30 11.85
CA ASN A 11 3.20 -25.30 12.60
C ASN A 11 1.67 -25.37 12.38
N THR A 12 1.16 -25.04 11.20
CA THR A 12 -0.25 -25.35 10.84
C THR A 12 -0.33 -26.42 9.75
N SER A 13 -1.39 -27.24 9.74
CA SER A 13 -1.61 -28.29 8.72
C SER A 13 -1.95 -27.70 7.33
N HIS A 14 -2.35 -26.43 7.29
CA HIS A 14 -2.64 -25.65 6.09
C HIS A 14 -1.97 -24.27 6.20
N PRO A 15 -0.66 -24.17 5.92
CA PRO A 15 0.13 -22.94 6.13
C PRO A 15 -0.29 -21.75 5.25
N TRP A 16 -1.27 -21.95 4.37
CA TRP A 16 -1.81 -20.98 3.41
C TRP A 16 -3.31 -20.73 3.61
N SER A 17 -3.89 -21.22 4.71
CA SER A 17 -5.31 -21.01 5.01
C SER A 17 -5.49 -19.74 5.84
N CYS A 18 -6.17 -18.75 5.26
CA CYS A 18 -6.54 -17.54 5.96
C CYS A 18 -7.62 -17.85 7.02
N GLN A 19 -7.40 -17.39 8.25
CA GLN A 19 -8.28 -17.67 9.38
C GLN A 19 -9.28 -16.53 9.63
N ASP A 20 -10.34 -16.85 10.38
CA ASP A 20 -11.22 -15.82 10.94
C ASP A 20 -10.41 -14.83 11.79
N GLY A 21 -10.74 -13.55 11.68
CA GLY A 21 -10.03 -12.46 12.34
C GLY A 21 -8.74 -11.99 11.65
N GLU A 22 -8.29 -12.66 10.58
CA GLU A 22 -7.11 -12.24 9.81
C GLU A 22 -7.48 -11.32 8.64
N MET A 23 -6.48 -10.61 8.14
CA MET A 23 -6.59 -9.89 6.87
C MET A 23 -5.89 -10.66 5.76
N VAL A 24 -6.41 -10.52 4.55
CA VAL A 24 -5.74 -10.92 3.32
C VAL A 24 -5.28 -9.69 2.58
N LEU A 25 -4.07 -9.76 2.04
CA LEU A 25 -3.55 -8.83 1.06
C LEU A 25 -3.55 -9.55 -0.30
N LEU A 26 -4.37 -9.05 -1.21
CA LEU A 26 -4.45 -9.55 -2.58
C LEU A 26 -3.93 -8.47 -3.51
N ASP A 27 -2.87 -8.81 -4.23
CA ASP A 27 -2.31 -8.02 -5.31
C ASP A 27 -2.69 -8.69 -6.63
N GLY A 28 -3.41 -7.95 -7.48
CA GLY A 28 -4.09 -8.53 -8.62
C GLY A 28 -4.19 -7.58 -9.80
N GLY A 29 -3.79 -8.08 -10.96
CA GLY A 29 -3.85 -7.35 -12.23
C GLY A 29 -4.32 -8.23 -13.38
N CYS A 30 -4.95 -7.63 -14.39
CA CYS A 30 -5.31 -8.27 -15.65
C CYS A 30 -4.63 -7.60 -16.84
N GLU A 31 -4.62 -8.30 -17.98
CA GLU A 31 -4.22 -7.75 -19.28
C GLU A 31 -5.46 -7.61 -20.16
N TYR A 32 -5.63 -6.45 -20.80
CA TYR A 32 -6.71 -6.17 -21.73
C TYR A 32 -6.20 -5.38 -22.93
N PHE A 33 -6.34 -5.97 -24.13
CA PHE A 33 -5.79 -5.44 -25.38
C PHE A 33 -4.30 -5.04 -25.30
N GLY A 34 -3.51 -5.84 -24.57
CA GLY A 34 -2.07 -5.64 -24.41
C GLY A 34 -1.67 -4.55 -23.40
N TYR A 35 -2.61 -3.96 -22.67
CA TYR A 35 -2.35 -3.11 -21.51
C TYR A 35 -2.70 -3.83 -20.21
N VAL A 36 -2.01 -3.50 -19.13
CA VAL A 36 -2.22 -4.15 -17.83
C VAL A 36 -2.81 -3.20 -16.78
N SER A 37 -3.53 -3.77 -15.81
CA SER A 37 -3.87 -3.14 -14.53
C SER A 37 -3.05 -3.75 -13.41
N ASP A 38 -2.85 -3.03 -12.32
CA ASP A 38 -2.12 -3.53 -11.16
C ASP A 38 -2.69 -2.96 -9.83
N VAL A 39 -3.43 -3.79 -9.10
CA VAL A 39 -4.25 -3.32 -7.97
C VAL A 39 -4.09 -4.24 -6.77
N THR A 40 -3.52 -3.69 -5.70
CA THR A 40 -3.55 -4.28 -4.37
C THR A 40 -4.69 -3.76 -3.49
N ARG A 41 -5.39 -4.69 -2.81
CA ARG A 41 -6.27 -4.39 -1.67
C ARG A 41 -5.96 -5.30 -0.49
N THR A 42 -6.15 -4.75 0.71
CA THR A 42 -6.08 -5.50 1.97
C THR A 42 -7.44 -5.45 2.68
N TRP A 43 -7.97 -6.57 3.15
CA TRP A 43 -9.25 -6.59 3.88
C TRP A 43 -9.33 -7.77 4.88
N PRO A 44 -10.16 -7.66 5.93
CA PRO A 44 -10.42 -8.76 6.87
C PRO A 44 -11.22 -9.88 6.19
N ILE A 45 -10.79 -11.13 6.34
CA ILE A 45 -11.43 -12.32 5.76
C ILE A 45 -12.90 -12.43 6.17
N ASN A 46 -13.21 -12.07 7.41
CA ASN A 46 -14.57 -12.11 7.97
C ASN A 46 -15.39 -10.84 7.72
N GLY A 47 -14.86 -9.89 6.92
CA GLY A 47 -15.52 -8.65 6.57
C GLY A 47 -15.60 -7.61 7.69
N ARG A 48 -14.87 -7.78 8.81
CA ARG A 48 -14.88 -6.83 9.94
C ARG A 48 -13.47 -6.50 10.42
N PHE A 49 -13.11 -5.22 10.39
CA PHE A 49 -11.82 -4.80 10.91
C PHE A 49 -11.84 -4.85 12.44
N THR A 50 -10.81 -5.43 13.05
CA THR A 50 -10.52 -5.22 14.47
C THR A 50 -10.01 -3.80 14.70
N GLY A 51 -9.99 -3.34 15.96
CA GLY A 51 -9.41 -2.03 16.32
C GLY A 51 -8.00 -1.83 15.74
N PRO A 52 -7.02 -2.69 16.04
CA PRO A 52 -5.66 -2.56 15.51
C PRO A 52 -5.57 -2.63 13.98
N GLN A 53 -6.37 -3.49 13.33
CA GLN A 53 -6.41 -3.57 11.87
C GLN A 53 -6.95 -2.26 11.26
N SER A 54 -8.03 -1.71 11.81
CA SER A 54 -8.60 -0.45 11.34
C SER A 54 -7.65 0.74 11.54
N GLU A 55 -6.96 0.81 12.69
CA GLU A 55 -5.96 1.85 12.98
C GLU A 55 -4.82 1.82 11.96
N LEU A 56 -4.26 0.63 11.71
CA LEU A 56 -3.14 0.45 10.78
C LEU A 56 -3.59 0.71 9.33
N TYR A 57 -4.73 0.15 8.93
CA TYR A 57 -5.27 0.29 7.59
C TYR A 57 -5.57 1.76 7.26
N GLN A 58 -6.25 2.47 8.17
CA GLN A 58 -6.56 3.89 7.97
C GLN A 58 -5.29 4.73 7.85
N ALA A 59 -4.26 4.44 8.65
CA ALA A 59 -2.99 5.14 8.57
C ALA A 59 -2.34 5.01 7.18
N ILE A 60 -2.39 3.82 6.57
CA ILE A 60 -1.88 3.57 5.22
C ILE A 60 -2.79 4.15 4.14
N LEU A 61 -4.11 4.07 4.31
CA LEU A 61 -5.06 4.70 3.40
C LEU A 61 -4.85 6.23 3.31
N ASP A 62 -4.58 6.90 4.43
CA ASP A 62 -4.26 8.33 4.46
C ASP A 62 -2.98 8.65 3.69
N VAL A 63 -1.95 7.81 3.84
CA VAL A 63 -0.69 7.92 3.07
C VAL A 63 -0.97 7.75 1.58
N GLN A 64 -1.72 6.72 1.21
CA GLN A 64 -2.10 6.43 -0.18
C GLN A 64 -2.80 7.63 -0.81
N LYS A 65 -3.86 8.13 -0.18
CA LYS A 65 -4.62 9.29 -0.69
C LYS A 65 -3.74 10.52 -0.86
N SER A 66 -2.82 10.75 0.07
CA SER A 66 -1.88 11.87 -0.01
C SER A 66 -0.90 11.70 -1.16
N CYS A 67 -0.37 10.50 -1.38
CA CYS A 67 0.54 10.21 -2.51
C CYS A 67 -0.19 10.34 -3.87
N LEU A 68 -1.41 9.82 -3.97
CA LEU A 68 -2.24 9.95 -5.17
C LEU A 68 -2.47 11.42 -5.55
N SER A 69 -2.73 12.29 -4.57
CA SER A 69 -2.93 13.73 -4.81
C SER A 69 -1.71 14.44 -5.40
N LEU A 70 -0.52 13.84 -5.28
CA LEU A 70 0.72 14.38 -5.84
C LEU A 70 1.02 13.90 -7.26
N CYS A 71 0.30 12.91 -7.80
CA CYS A 71 0.51 12.35 -9.14
C CYS A 71 0.08 13.34 -10.24
N MET A 72 0.80 14.45 -10.36
CA MET A 72 0.57 15.56 -11.28
C MET A 72 1.85 15.91 -12.05
N PRO A 73 1.75 16.63 -13.19
CA PRO A 73 2.93 17.10 -13.90
C PRO A 73 3.85 17.92 -13.01
N GLY A 74 5.17 17.74 -13.18
CA GLY A 74 6.17 18.51 -12.43
C GLY A 74 6.75 17.82 -11.18
N ILE A 75 6.19 16.69 -10.75
CA ILE A 75 6.80 15.84 -9.70
C ILE A 75 7.55 14.64 -10.31
N THR A 76 8.34 13.94 -9.51
CA THR A 76 9.02 12.69 -9.87
C THR A 76 8.52 11.54 -8.99
N LEU A 77 8.64 10.29 -9.45
CA LEU A 77 8.33 9.11 -8.62
C LEU A 77 9.20 9.08 -7.35
N ASP A 78 10.48 9.46 -7.45
CA ASP A 78 11.38 9.56 -6.29
C ASP A 78 10.91 10.65 -5.29
N GLY A 79 10.34 11.74 -5.79
CA GLY A 79 9.76 12.81 -4.97
C GLY A 79 8.52 12.34 -4.19
N ILE A 80 7.62 11.62 -4.87
CA ILE A 80 6.45 11.00 -4.22
C ILE A 80 6.91 9.95 -3.20
N TYR A 81 7.96 9.17 -3.49
CA TYR A 81 8.49 8.17 -2.58
C TYR A 81 9.08 8.77 -1.29
N ALA A 82 9.85 9.85 -1.42
CA ALA A 82 10.36 10.58 -0.27
C ALA A 82 9.22 11.14 0.60
N TYR A 83 8.16 11.65 -0.03
CA TYR A 83 6.95 12.12 0.65
C TYR A 83 6.21 10.98 1.37
N MET A 84 6.02 9.85 0.70
CA MET A 84 5.42 8.64 1.28
C MET A 84 6.16 8.19 2.53
N LEU A 85 7.49 8.07 2.49
CA LEU A 85 8.28 7.66 3.65
C LEU A 85 8.22 8.67 4.81
N ALA A 86 8.13 9.97 4.52
CA ALA A 86 7.93 10.99 5.53
C ALA A 86 6.54 10.87 6.20
N LEU A 87 5.48 10.60 5.43
CA LEU A 87 4.15 10.40 5.99
C LEU A 87 4.03 9.08 6.76
N ILE A 88 4.59 7.98 6.25
CA ILE A 88 4.65 6.70 6.97
C ILE A 88 5.38 6.92 8.31
N SER A 89 6.52 7.60 8.31
CA SER A 89 7.27 7.94 9.52
C SER A 89 6.40 8.68 10.56
N LYS A 90 5.60 9.65 10.11
CA LYS A 90 4.64 10.39 10.96
C LYS A 90 3.56 9.46 11.51
N LYS A 91 2.91 8.66 10.65
CA LYS A 91 1.86 7.71 11.04
C LYS A 91 2.35 6.66 12.02
N LEU A 92 3.53 6.09 11.81
CA LEU A 92 4.15 5.14 12.74
C LEU A 92 4.41 5.77 14.11
N SER A 93 4.77 7.05 14.17
CA SER A 93 4.92 7.77 15.44
C SER A 93 3.58 7.97 16.15
N GLU A 94 2.53 8.35 15.40
CA GLU A 94 1.16 8.52 15.93
C GLU A 94 0.57 7.21 16.47
N LEU A 95 0.89 6.08 15.83
CA LEU A 95 0.48 4.74 16.26
C LEU A 95 1.32 4.20 17.45
N GLY A 96 2.34 4.94 17.90
CA GLY A 96 3.26 4.48 18.95
C GLY A 96 4.18 3.34 18.50
N ILE A 97 4.36 3.16 17.20
CA ILE A 97 5.30 2.18 16.61
C ILE A 97 6.73 2.74 16.62
N ALA A 98 6.89 4.05 16.40
CA ALA A 98 8.15 4.75 16.59
C ALA A 98 8.17 5.42 17.98
N ASN A 99 9.27 5.25 18.74
CA ASN A 99 9.39 5.79 20.08
C ASN A 99 9.43 7.32 20.11
N ALA A 100 8.73 7.92 21.07
CA ALA A 100 8.84 9.33 21.41
C ALA A 100 10.29 9.63 21.88
N GLY A 101 11.09 10.25 21.02
CA GLY A 101 12.52 10.56 21.29
C GLY A 101 13.50 9.96 20.27
N SER A 102 13.04 9.11 19.36
CA SER A 102 13.86 8.68 18.22
C SER A 102 14.28 9.88 17.37
N LYS A 103 15.54 9.91 16.92
CA LYS A 103 15.97 10.93 15.97
C LYS A 103 15.19 10.74 14.66
N GLN A 104 14.93 11.83 13.94
CA GLN A 104 14.19 11.78 12.67
C GLN A 104 14.78 10.77 11.67
N LEU A 105 16.11 10.64 11.62
CA LEU A 105 16.80 9.65 10.80
C LEU A 105 16.48 8.20 11.19
N ASP A 106 16.30 7.92 12.49
CA ASP A 106 15.97 6.58 12.98
C ASP A 106 14.51 6.23 12.66
N VAL A 107 13.60 7.19 12.74
CA VAL A 107 12.20 7.02 12.32
C VAL A 107 12.12 6.72 10.82
N TYR A 108 12.86 7.45 9.99
CA TYR A 108 12.90 7.22 8.54
C TYR A 108 13.48 5.84 8.19
N LYS A 109 14.54 5.41 8.88
CA LYS A 109 15.08 4.04 8.74
C LYS A 109 14.05 2.99 9.16
N GLY A 110 13.31 3.23 10.24
CA GLY A 110 12.21 2.37 10.69
C GLY A 110 11.09 2.28 9.64
N ALA A 111 10.67 3.42 9.07
CA ALA A 111 9.69 3.46 7.99
C ALA A 111 10.16 2.65 6.77
N ARG A 112 11.42 2.80 6.34
CA ARG A 112 11.98 2.01 5.23
C ARG A 112 12.11 0.52 5.55
N LYS A 113 12.33 0.16 6.82
CA LYS A 113 12.36 -1.24 7.26
C LYS A 113 10.97 -1.88 7.13
N LEU A 114 9.92 -1.17 7.53
CA LEU A 114 8.54 -1.65 7.47
C LEU A 114 7.88 -1.46 6.10
N CYS A 115 8.36 -0.52 5.27
CA CYS A 115 7.98 -0.30 3.88
C CYS A 115 9.20 -0.56 2.97
N PRO A 116 9.51 -1.82 2.64
CA PRO A 116 10.74 -2.18 1.92
C PRO A 116 10.64 -1.99 0.39
N HIS A 117 9.53 -1.46 -0.12
CA HIS A 117 9.31 -1.23 -1.56
C HIS A 117 9.24 0.27 -1.89
N HIS A 118 9.25 0.56 -3.19
CA HIS A 118 9.05 1.92 -3.73
C HIS A 118 7.57 2.33 -3.70
N VAL A 119 7.26 3.62 -3.90
CA VAL A 119 5.87 4.12 -3.99
C VAL A 119 5.17 3.77 -5.30
N GLY A 120 5.89 3.20 -6.28
CA GLY A 120 5.33 2.97 -7.60
C GLY A 120 6.34 2.80 -8.73
N HIS A 121 5.79 2.59 -9.92
CA HIS A 121 6.49 2.41 -11.19
C HIS A 121 5.58 2.86 -12.35
N TYR A 122 6.15 2.99 -13.55
CA TYR A 122 5.37 3.20 -14.76
C TYR A 122 4.54 1.95 -15.08
N LEU A 123 3.37 2.15 -15.67
CA LEU A 123 2.40 1.12 -15.99
C LEU A 123 1.89 1.33 -17.41
N GLY A 124 1.77 0.25 -18.19
CA GLY A 124 1.26 0.35 -19.55
C GLY A 124 1.10 -1.03 -20.17
N MET A 125 1.96 -1.39 -21.11
CA MET A 125 1.90 -2.72 -21.75
C MET A 125 2.50 -3.82 -20.89
N ASP A 126 3.49 -3.48 -20.06
CA ASP A 126 4.07 -4.31 -19.02
C ASP A 126 3.68 -3.78 -17.63
N VAL A 127 3.70 -4.66 -16.61
CA VAL A 127 3.44 -4.26 -15.21
C VAL A 127 4.47 -3.23 -14.75
N HIS A 128 5.75 -3.57 -14.88
CA HIS A 128 6.85 -2.62 -14.71
C HIS A 128 7.23 -2.03 -16.06
N ASP A 129 6.40 -1.15 -16.61
CA ASP A 129 6.59 -0.61 -17.95
C ASP A 129 7.84 0.29 -18.03
N THR A 130 8.50 0.31 -19.17
CA THR A 130 9.69 1.14 -19.44
C THR A 130 10.73 1.16 -18.29
N PRO A 131 11.23 0.00 -17.81
CA PRO A 131 12.00 -0.09 -16.56
C PRO A 131 13.33 0.69 -16.57
N ASP A 132 13.85 1.00 -17.76
CA ASP A 132 15.06 1.82 -17.94
C ASP A 132 14.79 3.33 -17.76
N MET A 133 13.52 3.76 -17.75
CA MET A 133 13.15 5.14 -17.48
C MET A 133 13.38 5.47 -16.00
N PRO A 134 14.12 6.55 -15.69
CA PRO A 134 14.46 6.84 -14.33
C PRO A 134 13.22 7.30 -13.53
N ARG A 135 13.14 6.88 -12.27
CA ARG A 135 12.13 7.36 -11.31
C ARG A 135 12.35 8.82 -10.88
N SER A 136 13.52 9.38 -11.21
CA SER A 136 13.84 10.80 -11.04
C SER A 136 13.38 11.67 -12.21
N LEU A 137 12.78 11.09 -13.26
CA LEU A 137 12.21 11.87 -14.35
C LEU A 137 11.02 12.68 -13.84
N VAL A 138 10.97 13.95 -14.26
CA VAL A 138 9.80 14.80 -14.05
C VAL A 138 8.66 14.25 -14.89
N LEU A 139 7.56 13.86 -14.24
CA LEU A 139 6.41 13.25 -14.88
C LEU A 139 5.78 14.22 -15.89
N PRO A 140 5.72 13.85 -17.18
CA PRO A 140 4.91 14.56 -18.17
C PRO A 140 3.41 14.21 -17.99
N PRO A 141 2.49 15.04 -18.51
CA PRO A 141 1.09 14.65 -18.63
C PRO A 141 0.94 13.38 -19.49
N HIS A 142 -0.17 12.67 -19.28
CA HIS A 142 -0.56 11.42 -19.95
C HIS A 142 0.31 10.20 -19.65
N ASN A 143 1.08 10.21 -18.56
CA ASN A 143 1.74 9.01 -18.06
C ASN A 143 0.83 8.23 -17.13
N ALA A 144 0.75 6.91 -17.36
CA ALA A 144 0.14 5.98 -16.44
C ALA A 144 1.19 5.42 -15.49
N LEU A 145 0.85 5.37 -14.22
CA LEU A 145 1.71 4.96 -13.11
C LEU A 145 0.89 4.11 -12.17
N LEU A 146 1.55 3.15 -11.54
CA LEU A 146 1.05 2.57 -10.31
C LEU A 146 1.53 3.41 -9.13
N CYS A 147 0.62 3.73 -8.20
CA CYS A 147 0.94 4.38 -6.94
C CYS A 147 0.50 3.48 -5.78
N THR A 148 1.41 3.18 -4.87
CA THR A 148 1.22 2.18 -3.81
C THR A 148 1.81 2.67 -2.49
N SER A 149 1.14 2.32 -1.39
CA SER A 149 1.69 2.49 -0.05
C SER A 149 1.39 1.25 0.77
N GLY A 150 2.37 0.84 1.56
CA GLY A 150 2.23 -0.35 2.38
C GLY A 150 3.23 -0.44 3.50
N ILE A 151 2.86 -1.18 4.54
CA ILE A 151 3.75 -1.57 5.63
C ILE A 151 3.51 -3.03 5.97
N TYR A 152 4.58 -3.70 6.37
CA TYR A 152 4.59 -5.11 6.75
C TYR A 152 5.29 -5.21 8.09
N ILE A 153 4.55 -5.65 9.11
CA ILE A 153 5.06 -5.77 10.48
C ILE A 153 5.23 -7.26 10.77
N PRO A 154 6.47 -7.79 10.79
CA PRO A 154 6.73 -9.17 11.17
C PRO A 154 6.16 -9.50 12.55
N GLU A 155 5.71 -10.75 12.74
CA GLU A 155 5.16 -11.21 14.03
C GLU A 155 6.21 -11.12 15.16
N ASP A 156 7.48 -11.33 14.83
CA ASP A 156 8.63 -11.29 15.74
C ASP A 156 9.24 -9.89 15.90
N GLU A 157 8.62 -8.84 15.35
CA GLU A 157 9.10 -7.47 15.49
C GLU A 157 8.80 -6.92 16.91
N MET A 158 9.67 -7.28 17.85
CA MET A 158 9.50 -6.97 19.27
C MET A 158 9.55 -5.46 19.59
N SER A 159 10.09 -4.63 18.69
CA SER A 159 10.12 -3.18 18.85
C SER A 159 8.76 -2.51 18.60
N VAL A 160 7.82 -3.22 17.96
CA VAL A 160 6.47 -2.74 17.63
C VAL A 160 5.48 -3.18 18.73
N PRO A 161 4.44 -2.38 19.07
CA PRO A 161 3.36 -2.81 19.96
C PRO A 161 2.74 -4.13 19.51
N GLN A 162 2.54 -5.06 20.45
CA GLN A 162 2.06 -6.42 20.16
C GLN A 162 0.79 -6.46 19.30
N LYS A 163 -0.12 -5.48 19.48
CA LYS A 163 -1.37 -5.38 18.73
C LYS A 163 -1.22 -5.21 17.21
N PHE A 164 -0.05 -4.78 16.72
CA PHE A 164 0.21 -4.58 15.29
C PHE A 164 1.12 -5.66 14.67
N ARG A 165 1.72 -6.53 15.48
CA ARG A 165 2.64 -7.56 14.97
C ARG A 165 1.89 -8.58 14.13
N GLY A 166 2.49 -8.99 13.01
CA GLY A 166 1.88 -9.89 12.03
C GLY A 166 0.89 -9.22 11.07
N LEU A 167 0.66 -7.90 11.20
CA LEU A 167 -0.20 -7.17 10.26
C LEU A 167 0.62 -6.66 9.07
N GLY A 168 0.11 -6.89 7.86
CA GLY A 168 0.57 -6.27 6.63
C GLY A 168 -0.59 -5.58 5.92
N VAL A 169 -0.36 -4.38 5.41
CA VAL A 169 -1.33 -3.63 4.61
C VAL A 169 -0.59 -3.05 3.41
N ARG A 170 -1.13 -3.27 2.22
CA ARG A 170 -0.80 -2.52 1.00
C ARG A 170 -2.09 -2.07 0.32
N ILE A 171 -2.08 -0.85 -0.20
CA ILE A 171 -3.17 -0.25 -0.98
C ILE A 171 -2.53 0.40 -2.19
N GLU A 172 -3.06 0.09 -3.36
CA GLU A 172 -2.44 0.43 -4.62
C GLU A 172 -3.47 0.79 -5.67
N ASP A 173 -3.18 1.80 -6.46
CA ASP A 173 -4.07 2.24 -7.52
C ASP A 173 -3.28 2.62 -8.76
N ASP A 174 -3.80 2.21 -9.92
CA ASP A 174 -3.42 2.75 -11.22
C ASP A 174 -3.88 4.21 -11.37
N VAL A 175 -2.96 5.08 -11.80
CA VAL A 175 -3.17 6.52 -11.93
C VAL A 175 -2.70 7.01 -13.29
N LEU A 176 -3.56 7.75 -13.98
CA LEU A 176 -3.20 8.55 -15.13
C LEU A 176 -2.93 10.00 -14.70
N VAL A 177 -1.72 10.49 -14.97
CA VAL A 177 -1.34 11.90 -14.74
C VAL A 177 -1.98 12.78 -15.81
N THR A 178 -2.77 13.78 -15.44
CA THR A 178 -3.32 14.79 -16.37
C THR A 178 -2.95 16.22 -15.96
N GLU A 179 -3.24 17.20 -16.80
CA GLU A 179 -2.96 18.61 -16.50
C GLU A 179 -3.86 19.16 -15.37
N GLU A 180 -5.06 18.61 -15.23
CA GLU A 180 -6.07 19.01 -14.24
C GLU A 180 -5.93 18.28 -12.90
N GLY A 181 -5.20 17.16 -12.88
CA GLY A 181 -4.95 16.36 -11.69
C GLY A 181 -4.78 14.86 -11.99
N PRO A 182 -4.58 14.04 -10.95
CA PRO A 182 -4.53 12.59 -11.11
C PRO A 182 -5.92 12.02 -11.40
N VAL A 183 -6.03 11.16 -12.41
CA VAL A 183 -7.20 10.32 -12.66
C VAL A 183 -6.90 8.91 -12.16
N VAL A 184 -7.60 8.48 -11.10
CA VAL A 184 -7.45 7.14 -10.54
C VAL A 184 -8.27 6.15 -11.38
N LEU A 185 -7.59 5.34 -12.18
CA LEU A 185 -8.22 4.41 -13.13
C LEU A 185 -8.91 3.24 -12.41
N SER A 186 -8.41 2.88 -11.23
CA SER A 186 -8.91 1.79 -10.38
C SER A 186 -9.88 2.26 -9.28
N ALA A 187 -10.41 3.49 -9.39
CA ALA A 187 -11.26 4.11 -8.36
C ALA A 187 -12.55 3.32 -8.05
N SER A 188 -13.03 2.48 -8.97
CA SER A 188 -14.19 1.61 -8.75
C SER A 188 -13.91 0.45 -7.78
N CYS A 189 -12.63 0.13 -7.53
CA CYS A 189 -12.25 -0.88 -6.55
C CYS A 189 -12.21 -0.24 -5.14
N PRO A 190 -13.13 -0.61 -4.23
CA PRO A 190 -13.31 0.04 -2.94
C PRO A 190 -12.05 -0.03 -2.07
N LYS A 191 -11.79 1.03 -1.30
CA LYS A 191 -10.67 1.10 -0.34
C LYS A 191 -11.00 1.82 0.97
N GLU A 192 -12.19 2.39 1.11
CA GLU A 192 -12.61 2.91 2.42
C GLU A 192 -13.02 1.74 3.31
N LEU A 193 -12.74 1.84 4.62
CA LEU A 193 -13.05 0.76 5.57
C LEU A 193 -14.55 0.42 5.55
N LEU A 194 -15.41 1.44 5.48
CA LEU A 194 -16.87 1.24 5.46
C LEU A 194 -17.31 0.54 4.19
N ASP A 195 -16.81 0.96 3.03
CA ASP A 195 -17.16 0.36 1.73
C ASP A 195 -16.71 -1.11 1.67
N ILE A 196 -15.50 -1.42 2.15
CA ILE A 196 -14.99 -2.78 2.23
C ILE A 196 -15.90 -3.65 3.10
N GLN A 197 -16.21 -3.21 4.33
CA GLN A 197 -17.07 -3.98 5.23
C GLN A 197 -18.47 -4.16 4.65
N GLU A 198 -19.03 -3.12 4.03
CA GLU A 198 -20.35 -3.21 3.41
C GLU A 198 -20.37 -4.26 2.30
N ILE A 199 -19.35 -4.27 1.43
CA ILE A 199 -19.26 -5.23 0.33
C ILE A 199 -19.02 -6.66 0.84
N CYS A 200 -18.10 -6.86 1.79
CA CYS A 200 -17.80 -8.19 2.33
C CYS A 200 -18.97 -8.79 3.12
N LEU A 201 -19.87 -7.96 3.68
CA LEU A 201 -21.01 -8.41 4.48
C LEU A 201 -22.31 -8.54 3.66
N ARG A 202 -22.32 -8.16 2.38
CA ARG A 202 -23.45 -8.39 1.48
C ARG A 202 -23.57 -9.88 1.18
N SER A 203 -24.72 -10.46 1.53
CA SER A 203 -25.08 -11.87 1.30
C SER A 203 -25.74 -12.07 -0.05
#